data_AF-A0A3D2U004-F1
#
_entry.id   AF-A0A3D2U004-F1
#
_cell.length_a   1.000
_cell.length_b   1.000
_cell.length_c   1.000
_cell.angle_alpha   90.00
_cell.angle_beta   90.00
_cell.angle_gamma   90.00
#
_symmetry.space_group_name_H-M   'P 1'
#
loop_
_entity.id
_entity.type
_entity.pdbx_description
1 polymer ?
#
loop_
_entity_poly.entity_id
_entity_poly.type
_entity_poly.pdbx_seq_one_letter_code
_entity_poly.pdbx_strand_id
1 'polypeptide(L)'
;MDHLFTVDSLAELRDVMPGSAQSAFVLGHSRPGDGGGGMFYWNSSSRNPDDNGMVVAASDNDNKDGRWSRVDSGPLDIRWFGASPTQDATQAIQAALAAAGRGGEVHIPAGAFHVSRPLEIPQGVHLIGTGLLSELHYSGPARTGCLRVSGEPKTISLAISRLNILVLTEEAYGVDLSGMSYSRFDHITVHLRQPNTSGFYGPGNTQSPYYNVFTACHVAGTADYTRNGCIGFNFTFDQPEQMQSANANQIYGGHISTCQVAVHCLGVGNVFHGQVIESSDIGYQFDLCPARKKTVQRGSVNDVVGCYTEHVRLPIQQKHADAFVTAQLAYVTGYERVFEAKSTRNCIVLSPHFGRLPQSRSLFERRIDVLEPAKTP
;
A
#
# COMPACT_ATOMS: atom_id res chain seq x y z
N MET A 1 -43.29 17.83 -22.71
CA MET A 1 -42.72 17.86 -21.34
C MET A 1 -41.67 16.79 -21.35
N ASP A 2 -40.40 17.14 -21.25
CA ASP A 2 -39.35 16.13 -21.12
C ASP A 2 -39.51 15.50 -19.73
N HIS A 3 -40.09 14.31 -19.71
CA HIS A 3 -40.37 13.60 -18.47
C HIS A 3 -39.07 13.01 -17.93
N LEU A 4 -38.76 13.28 -16.67
CA LEU A 4 -37.77 12.52 -15.93
C LEU A 4 -38.34 11.12 -15.67
N PHE A 5 -37.80 10.10 -16.33
CA PHE A 5 -38.18 8.71 -16.06
C PHE A 5 -37.43 8.21 -14.83
N THR A 6 -38.11 7.50 -13.94
CA THR A 6 -37.47 6.83 -12.80
C THR A 6 -37.53 5.33 -13.01
N VAL A 7 -36.39 4.65 -12.83
CA VAL A 7 -36.26 3.19 -12.92
C VAL A 7 -35.51 2.65 -11.70
N ASP A 8 -35.74 1.40 -11.34
CA ASP A 8 -35.23 0.83 -10.10
C ASP A 8 -33.74 0.47 -10.17
N SER A 9 -33.25 0.09 -11.36
CA SER A 9 -31.89 -0.43 -11.56
C SER A 9 -31.31 -0.11 -12.94
N LEU A 10 -30.00 -0.36 -13.13
CA LEU A 10 -29.40 -0.28 -14.47
C LEU A 10 -29.98 -1.34 -15.41
N ALA A 11 -30.43 -2.50 -14.91
CA ALA A 11 -31.09 -3.49 -15.75
C ALA A 11 -32.35 -2.92 -16.40
N GLU A 12 -33.19 -2.21 -15.62
CA GLU A 12 -34.36 -1.53 -16.16
C GLU A 12 -34.01 -0.34 -17.06
N LEU A 13 -32.92 0.40 -16.76
CA LEU A 13 -32.43 1.47 -17.62
C LEU A 13 -32.12 0.98 -19.03
N ARG A 14 -31.59 -0.25 -19.16
CA ARG A 14 -31.27 -0.87 -20.46
C ARG A 14 -32.52 -1.09 -21.32
N ASP A 15 -33.67 -1.32 -20.69
CA ASP A 15 -34.95 -1.55 -21.37
C ASP A 15 -35.70 -0.25 -21.69
N VAL A 16 -35.21 0.91 -21.22
CA VAL A 16 -35.77 2.21 -21.60
C VAL A 16 -35.44 2.49 -23.06
N MET A 17 -36.48 2.62 -23.88
CA MET A 17 -36.36 2.85 -25.32
C MET A 17 -35.49 4.08 -25.63
N PRO A 18 -34.43 3.94 -26.45
CA PRO A 18 -33.61 5.06 -26.91
C PRO A 18 -34.43 6.25 -27.43
N GLY A 19 -34.17 7.45 -26.91
CA GLY A 19 -34.86 8.68 -27.33
C GLY A 19 -36.29 8.84 -26.83
N SER A 20 -36.86 7.87 -26.10
CA SER A 20 -38.17 8.03 -25.44
C SER A 20 -38.10 8.97 -24.22
N ALA A 21 -36.91 9.12 -23.64
CA ALA A 21 -36.60 10.10 -22.60
C ALA A 21 -35.19 10.66 -22.84
N GLN A 22 -34.99 11.95 -22.59
CA GLN A 22 -33.65 12.56 -22.61
C GLN A 22 -32.88 12.28 -21.31
N SER A 23 -33.57 11.98 -20.22
CA SER A 23 -32.97 11.75 -18.91
C SER A 23 -33.74 10.72 -18.10
N ALA A 24 -33.01 9.96 -17.28
CA ALA A 24 -33.54 8.97 -16.37
C ALA A 24 -32.86 9.07 -14.99
N PHE A 25 -33.63 8.90 -13.92
CA PHE A 25 -33.13 8.75 -12.56
C PHE A 25 -33.20 7.28 -12.16
N VAL A 26 -32.05 6.70 -11.82
CA VAL A 26 -31.93 5.30 -11.42
C VAL A 26 -31.81 5.23 -9.90
N LEU A 27 -32.63 4.41 -9.24
CA LEU A 27 -32.64 4.30 -7.77
C LEU A 27 -31.47 3.50 -7.19
N GLY A 28 -30.82 2.64 -7.97
CA GLY A 28 -29.67 1.84 -7.57
C GLY A 28 -28.96 1.19 -8.76
N HIS A 29 -27.78 0.60 -8.56
CA HIS A 29 -27.12 -0.14 -9.64
C HIS A 29 -27.90 -1.44 -9.95
N SER A 30 -28.09 -2.27 -8.92
CA SER A 30 -28.78 -3.56 -9.02
C SER A 30 -30.15 -3.54 -8.35
N ARG A 31 -30.31 -2.75 -7.28
CA ARG A 31 -31.57 -2.60 -6.54
C ARG A 31 -31.70 -1.20 -5.95
N PRO A 32 -32.92 -0.67 -5.76
CA PRO A 32 -33.12 0.63 -5.15
C PRO A 32 -32.36 0.78 -3.83
N GLY A 33 -31.62 1.88 -3.69
CA GLY A 33 -30.92 2.24 -2.45
C GLY A 33 -29.59 1.54 -2.18
N ASP A 34 -29.03 0.79 -3.14
CA ASP A 34 -27.69 0.18 -3.01
C ASP A 34 -26.53 1.18 -3.13
N GLY A 35 -26.82 2.46 -3.40
CA GLY A 35 -25.83 3.53 -3.59
C GLY A 35 -25.25 3.61 -5.00
N GLY A 36 -25.63 2.69 -5.89
CA GLY A 36 -25.22 2.64 -7.29
C GLY A 36 -26.09 3.47 -8.24
N GLY A 37 -27.16 4.08 -7.74
CA GLY A 37 -28.11 4.90 -8.51
C GLY A 37 -27.54 6.24 -8.96
N GLY A 38 -28.34 7.04 -9.66
CA GLY A 38 -27.92 8.36 -10.15
C GLY A 38 -28.73 8.85 -11.33
N MET A 39 -28.40 10.05 -11.81
CA MET A 39 -29.00 10.63 -13.00
C MET A 39 -28.23 10.17 -14.24
N PHE A 40 -28.95 9.87 -15.31
CA PHE A 40 -28.41 9.50 -16.61
C PHE A 40 -29.08 10.34 -17.70
N TYR A 41 -28.36 10.61 -18.78
CA TYR A 41 -28.92 11.22 -19.98
C TYR A 41 -28.62 10.36 -21.20
N TRP A 42 -29.51 10.40 -22.19
CA TRP A 42 -29.31 9.68 -23.44
C TRP A 42 -28.36 10.46 -24.34
N ASN A 43 -27.20 9.89 -24.64
CA ASN A 43 -26.22 10.44 -25.57
C ASN A 43 -26.24 9.62 -26.87
N SER A 44 -27.01 10.07 -27.86
CA SER A 44 -27.22 9.36 -29.14
C SER A 44 -25.96 9.23 -30.00
N SER A 45 -24.90 10.01 -29.77
CA SER A 45 -23.65 9.93 -30.52
C SER A 45 -22.57 9.07 -29.84
N SER A 46 -22.80 8.68 -28.59
CA SER A 46 -21.82 7.89 -27.84
C SER A 46 -21.64 6.50 -28.44
N ARG A 47 -20.38 6.12 -28.63
CA ARG A 47 -19.94 4.78 -29.04
C ARG A 47 -19.11 4.10 -27.95
N ASN A 48 -19.02 4.72 -26.77
CA ASN A 48 -18.24 4.16 -25.68
C ASN A 48 -18.77 2.77 -25.33
N PRO A 49 -17.90 1.80 -25.01
CA PRO A 49 -18.35 0.48 -24.59
C PRO A 49 -19.17 0.59 -23.31
N ASP A 50 -20.08 -0.35 -23.14
CA ASP A 50 -20.78 -0.51 -21.87
C ASP A 50 -19.77 -0.87 -20.77
N ASP A 51 -19.74 -0.07 -19.71
CA ASP A 51 -18.91 -0.33 -18.52
C ASP A 51 -19.75 -0.70 -17.29
N ASN A 52 -21.05 -0.84 -17.49
CA ASN A 52 -22.04 -1.15 -16.47
C ASN A 52 -22.01 -0.18 -15.28
N GLY A 53 -21.67 1.10 -15.52
CA GLY A 53 -21.69 2.13 -14.50
C GLY A 53 -21.82 3.55 -15.04
N MET A 54 -20.79 4.06 -15.72
CA MET A 54 -20.79 5.41 -16.31
C MET A 54 -21.46 5.43 -17.69
N VAL A 55 -21.33 4.33 -18.42
CA VAL A 55 -21.84 4.15 -19.77
C VAL A 55 -22.66 2.86 -19.81
N VAL A 56 -23.95 3.01 -20.12
CA VAL A 56 -24.91 1.90 -20.19
C VAL A 56 -25.55 1.86 -21.57
N ALA A 57 -25.38 0.76 -22.30
CA ALA A 57 -26.04 0.48 -23.57
C ALA A 57 -27.48 0.00 -23.34
N ALA A 58 -28.41 0.43 -24.21
CA ALA A 58 -29.76 -0.11 -24.22
C ALA A 58 -29.78 -1.55 -24.78
N SER A 59 -30.74 -2.37 -24.33
CA SER A 59 -30.86 -3.81 -24.62
C SER A 59 -30.95 -4.14 -26.13
N ASP A 60 -31.44 -3.21 -26.95
CA ASP A 60 -31.57 -3.35 -28.41
C ASP A 60 -30.40 -2.69 -29.20
N ASN A 61 -29.36 -2.27 -28.49
CA ASN A 61 -28.31 -1.39 -29.00
C ASN A 61 -26.88 -1.98 -29.00
N ASP A 62 -26.74 -3.30 -28.87
CA ASP A 62 -25.44 -3.99 -28.79
C ASP A 62 -24.49 -3.75 -29.98
N ASN A 63 -24.94 -3.07 -31.05
CA ASN A 63 -24.10 -2.67 -32.20
C ASN A 63 -24.49 -1.34 -32.88
N LYS A 64 -25.28 -0.45 -32.23
CA LYS A 64 -25.60 0.87 -32.80
C LYS A 64 -25.16 1.99 -31.85
N ASP A 65 -25.21 3.22 -32.37
CA ASP A 65 -24.84 4.42 -31.63
C ASP A 65 -25.84 4.69 -30.51
N GLY A 66 -25.38 5.35 -29.44
CA GLY A 66 -26.24 5.80 -28.35
C GLY A 66 -25.96 5.08 -27.04
N ARG A 67 -25.73 5.84 -25.97
CA ARG A 67 -25.54 5.30 -24.63
C ARG A 67 -26.28 6.15 -23.62
N TRP A 68 -26.77 5.53 -22.56
CA TRP A 68 -27.03 6.24 -21.32
C TRP A 68 -25.69 6.61 -20.69
N SER A 69 -25.48 7.90 -20.49
CA SER A 69 -24.29 8.45 -19.83
C SER A 69 -24.69 8.95 -18.45
N ARG A 70 -24.02 8.45 -17.41
CA ARG A 70 -24.20 8.92 -16.05
C ARG A 70 -23.80 10.38 -15.95
N VAL A 71 -24.58 11.17 -15.21
CA VAL A 71 -24.17 12.49 -14.74
C VAL A 71 -23.48 12.29 -13.41
N ASP A 72 -22.16 12.48 -13.41
CA ASP A 72 -21.32 12.34 -12.24
C ASP A 72 -20.71 13.69 -11.80
N SER A 73 -20.30 13.74 -10.54
CA SER A 73 -19.49 14.82 -10.00
C SER A 73 -18.62 14.27 -8.86
N GLY A 74 -17.32 14.50 -8.92
CA GLY A 74 -16.37 14.01 -7.91
C GLY A 74 -15.84 12.60 -8.20
N PRO A 75 -15.29 11.91 -7.19
CA PRO A 75 -14.72 10.57 -7.35
C PRO A 75 -15.74 9.54 -7.85
N LEU A 76 -15.28 8.58 -8.67
CA LEU A 76 -16.11 7.47 -9.10
C LEU A 76 -16.34 6.48 -7.95
N ASP A 77 -17.59 6.31 -7.54
CA ASP A 77 -17.94 5.37 -6.48
C ASP A 77 -18.01 3.94 -7.02
N ILE A 78 -17.33 2.98 -6.37
CA ILE A 78 -17.34 1.57 -6.82
C ILE A 78 -18.74 0.95 -6.88
N ARG A 79 -19.71 1.47 -6.11
CA ARG A 79 -21.11 1.01 -6.14
C ARG A 79 -21.80 1.35 -7.45
N TRP A 80 -21.35 2.38 -8.16
CA TRP A 80 -21.87 2.72 -9.49
C TRP A 80 -21.59 1.63 -10.53
N PHE A 81 -20.63 0.74 -10.27
CA PHE A 81 -20.26 -0.40 -11.10
C PHE A 81 -20.72 -1.74 -10.52
N GLY A 82 -21.57 -1.69 -9.48
CA GLY A 82 -22.17 -2.88 -8.86
C GLY A 82 -21.38 -3.49 -7.72
N ALA A 83 -20.36 -2.81 -7.18
CA ALA A 83 -19.63 -3.34 -6.02
C ALA A 83 -20.57 -3.44 -4.80
N SER A 84 -20.56 -4.60 -4.16
CA SER A 84 -21.38 -4.90 -2.98
C SER A 84 -20.54 -5.70 -1.97
N PRO A 85 -20.72 -5.49 -0.65
CA PRO A 85 -20.13 -6.34 0.38
C PRO A 85 -20.62 -7.79 0.39
N THR A 86 -21.75 -8.08 -0.27
CA THR A 86 -22.38 -9.42 -0.23
C THR A 86 -21.94 -10.33 -1.37
N GLN A 87 -21.15 -9.82 -2.31
CA GLN A 87 -20.68 -10.55 -3.48
C GLN A 87 -19.21 -10.21 -3.72
N ASP A 88 -18.55 -10.95 -4.61
CA ASP A 88 -17.19 -10.60 -5.01
C ASP A 88 -17.18 -9.26 -5.74
N ALA A 89 -16.52 -8.26 -5.16
CA ALA A 89 -16.49 -6.89 -5.66
C ALA A 89 -15.37 -6.66 -6.68
N THR A 90 -14.55 -7.67 -6.95
CA THR A 90 -13.34 -7.54 -7.76
C THR A 90 -13.60 -6.95 -9.14
N GLN A 91 -14.61 -7.44 -9.86
CA GLN A 91 -14.91 -6.96 -11.21
C GLN A 91 -15.41 -5.52 -11.20
N ALA A 92 -16.31 -5.19 -10.26
CA ALA A 92 -16.88 -3.86 -10.14
C ALA A 92 -15.82 -2.81 -9.77
N ILE A 93 -14.94 -3.11 -8.80
CA ILE A 93 -13.84 -2.21 -8.41
C ILE A 93 -12.86 -2.04 -9.58
N GLN A 94 -12.54 -3.12 -10.30
CA GLN A 94 -11.66 -3.01 -11.47
C GLN A 94 -12.29 -2.17 -12.60
N ALA A 95 -13.60 -2.26 -12.80
CA ALA A 95 -14.33 -1.43 -13.76
C ALA A 95 -14.28 0.05 -13.37
N ALA A 96 -14.46 0.37 -12.08
CA ALA A 96 -14.33 1.73 -11.58
C ALA A 96 -12.91 2.29 -11.80
N LEU A 97 -11.87 1.51 -11.51
CA LEU A 97 -10.48 1.87 -11.78
C LEU A 97 -10.21 2.09 -13.27
N ALA A 98 -10.78 1.25 -14.14
CA ALA A 98 -10.64 1.41 -15.59
C ALA A 98 -11.35 2.68 -16.11
N ALA A 99 -12.56 2.95 -15.61
CA ALA A 99 -13.35 4.13 -15.98
C ALA A 99 -12.69 5.44 -15.51
N ALA A 100 -12.01 5.45 -14.36
CA ALA A 100 -11.24 6.60 -13.89
C ALA A 100 -10.07 6.95 -14.82
N GLY A 101 -9.60 5.99 -15.63
CA GLY A 101 -8.56 6.21 -16.62
C GLY A 101 -7.26 6.72 -16.00
N ARG A 102 -6.56 7.65 -16.69
CA ARG A 102 -5.32 8.24 -16.17
C ARG A 102 -5.64 9.52 -15.39
N GLY A 103 -5.29 9.56 -14.10
CA GLY A 103 -5.44 10.76 -13.28
C GLY A 103 -6.80 10.93 -12.58
N GLY A 104 -7.73 9.99 -12.72
CA GLY A 104 -9.03 10.04 -12.05
C GLY A 104 -9.00 9.62 -10.58
N GLU A 105 -10.12 9.80 -9.87
CA GLU A 105 -10.29 9.41 -8.48
C GLU A 105 -11.36 8.31 -8.35
N VAL A 106 -11.09 7.29 -7.54
CA VAL A 106 -12.02 6.20 -7.26
C VAL A 106 -12.26 6.10 -5.76
N HIS A 107 -13.52 6.10 -5.36
CA HIS A 107 -13.94 6.02 -3.97
C HIS A 107 -14.42 4.62 -3.57
N ILE A 108 -13.81 4.06 -2.52
CA ILE A 108 -14.27 2.86 -1.82
C ILE A 108 -15.02 3.32 -0.55
N PRO A 109 -16.37 3.23 -0.49
CA PRO A 109 -17.13 3.62 0.70
C PRO A 109 -16.86 2.65 1.86
N ALA A 110 -17.42 2.95 3.03
CA ALA A 110 -17.42 2.00 4.14
C ALA A 110 -18.14 0.70 3.75
N GLY A 111 -17.53 -0.44 4.04
CA GLY A 111 -18.01 -1.78 3.70
C GLY A 111 -16.86 -2.79 3.64
N ALA A 112 -17.20 -4.07 3.77
CA ALA A 112 -16.27 -5.19 3.62
C ALA A 112 -16.40 -5.81 2.23
N PHE A 113 -15.48 -5.46 1.34
CA PHE A 113 -15.49 -5.87 -0.06
C PHE A 113 -14.52 -7.03 -0.29
N HIS A 114 -15.05 -8.17 -0.75
CA HIS A 114 -14.22 -9.30 -1.12
C HIS A 114 -13.51 -9.04 -2.45
N VAL A 115 -12.20 -9.33 -2.47
CA VAL A 115 -11.32 -9.16 -3.64
C VAL A 115 -10.57 -10.46 -3.89
N SER A 116 -10.90 -11.15 -4.97
CA SER A 116 -10.38 -12.48 -5.33
C SER A 116 -9.23 -12.45 -6.33
N ARG A 117 -8.90 -11.29 -6.90
CA ARG A 117 -7.72 -11.09 -7.75
C ARG A 117 -7.12 -9.70 -7.55
N PRO A 118 -5.84 -9.48 -7.89
CA PRO A 118 -5.22 -8.16 -7.77
C PRO A 118 -6.04 -7.07 -8.47
N LEU A 119 -6.17 -5.93 -7.81
CA LEU A 119 -6.73 -4.71 -8.39
C LEU A 119 -5.60 -3.90 -9.02
N GLU A 120 -5.77 -3.64 -10.31
CA GLU A 120 -4.82 -2.89 -11.12
C GLU A 120 -5.15 -1.40 -11.11
N ILE A 121 -4.26 -0.60 -10.54
CA ILE A 121 -4.40 0.85 -10.43
C ILE A 121 -3.68 1.53 -11.60
N PRO A 122 -4.39 2.31 -12.43
CA PRO A 122 -3.78 3.05 -13.53
C PRO A 122 -2.89 4.22 -13.07
N GLN A 123 -2.05 4.70 -14.00
CA GLN A 123 -1.23 5.89 -13.81
C GLN A 123 -2.07 7.09 -13.37
N GLY A 124 -1.61 7.76 -12.32
CA GLY A 124 -2.17 9.01 -11.79
C GLY A 124 -3.45 8.82 -10.98
N VAL A 125 -4.00 7.61 -10.88
CA VAL A 125 -5.26 7.40 -10.16
C VAL A 125 -5.06 7.55 -8.67
N HIS A 126 -6.02 8.21 -8.02
CA HIS A 126 -6.16 8.22 -6.58
C HIS A 126 -7.26 7.26 -6.14
N LEU A 127 -6.89 6.17 -5.47
CA LEU A 127 -7.83 5.27 -4.82
C LEU A 127 -8.02 5.68 -3.36
N ILE A 128 -9.24 6.09 -2.99
CA ILE A 128 -9.54 6.68 -1.67
C ILE A 128 -10.68 5.96 -0.94
N GLY A 129 -10.45 5.63 0.33
CA GLY A 129 -11.50 5.15 1.23
C GLY A 129 -11.85 6.12 2.37
N THR A 130 -12.56 5.57 3.34
CA THR A 130 -13.06 6.24 4.56
C THR A 130 -12.29 5.84 5.82
N GLY A 131 -11.13 5.21 5.67
CA GLY A 131 -10.27 4.75 6.75
C GLY A 131 -10.50 3.26 7.05
N LEU A 132 -10.58 2.92 8.33
CA LEU A 132 -10.68 1.54 8.79
C LEU A 132 -11.92 0.79 8.30
N LEU A 133 -12.99 1.51 7.95
CA LEU A 133 -14.26 0.90 7.51
C LEU A 133 -14.32 0.64 6.00
N SER A 134 -13.37 1.14 5.20
CA SER A 134 -13.26 0.80 3.78
C SER A 134 -12.37 -0.42 3.64
N GLU A 135 -12.96 -1.60 3.82
CA GLU A 135 -12.24 -2.86 3.95
C GLU A 135 -12.16 -3.61 2.61
N LEU A 136 -10.93 -3.95 2.19
CA LEU A 136 -10.64 -4.85 1.09
C LEU A 136 -10.16 -6.19 1.66
N HIS A 137 -10.98 -7.22 1.49
CA HIS A 137 -10.71 -8.58 1.98
C HIS A 137 -10.09 -9.38 0.84
N TYR A 138 -8.76 -9.41 0.80
CA TYR A 138 -8.00 -9.98 -0.30
C TYR A 138 -7.77 -11.48 -0.12
N SER A 139 -8.39 -12.28 -0.98
CA SER A 139 -8.24 -13.74 -1.05
C SER A 139 -7.70 -14.21 -2.40
N GLY A 140 -6.97 -13.34 -3.11
CA GLY A 140 -6.36 -13.68 -4.39
C GLY A 140 -5.15 -14.59 -4.27
N PRO A 141 -4.47 -14.91 -5.39
CA PRO A 141 -3.39 -15.91 -5.42
C PRO A 141 -2.20 -15.55 -4.52
N ALA A 142 -1.49 -16.57 -4.04
CA ALA A 142 -0.19 -16.41 -3.41
C ALA A 142 0.78 -15.60 -4.29
N ARG A 143 1.71 -14.87 -3.67
CA ARG A 143 2.73 -14.04 -4.33
C ARG A 143 2.17 -12.92 -5.22
N THR A 144 1.01 -12.40 -4.87
CA THR A 144 0.40 -11.23 -5.52
C THR A 144 -0.12 -10.26 -4.47
N GLY A 145 -0.18 -8.97 -4.82
CA GLY A 145 -0.75 -7.92 -3.95
C GLY A 145 -2.23 -7.68 -4.23
N CYS A 146 -2.99 -7.30 -3.20
CA CYS A 146 -4.37 -6.80 -3.36
C CYS A 146 -4.40 -5.60 -4.30
N LEU A 147 -3.45 -4.68 -4.13
CA LEU A 147 -3.28 -3.49 -4.96
C LEU A 147 -1.95 -3.58 -5.70
N ARG A 148 -1.98 -3.36 -7.02
CA ARG A 148 -0.78 -3.33 -7.88
C ARG A 148 -0.94 -2.32 -9.00
N VAL A 149 0.15 -2.01 -9.68
CA VAL A 149 0.07 -1.21 -10.93
C VAL A 149 -0.64 -2.00 -12.03
N SER A 150 -1.33 -1.28 -12.91
CA SER A 150 -1.93 -1.88 -14.11
C SER A 150 -0.89 -2.26 -15.16
N GLY A 151 -1.07 -3.44 -15.76
CA GLY A 151 -0.19 -3.99 -16.79
C GLY A 151 1.22 -4.33 -16.31
N GLU A 152 2.17 -4.31 -17.26
CA GLU A 152 3.59 -4.56 -16.97
C GLU A 152 4.17 -3.46 -16.07
N PRO A 153 4.96 -3.81 -15.02
CA PRO A 153 5.60 -2.83 -14.14
C PRO A 153 6.43 -1.82 -14.93
N LYS A 154 5.87 -0.62 -15.10
CA LYS A 154 6.52 0.57 -15.61
C LYS A 154 6.45 1.61 -14.51
N THR A 155 7.46 2.47 -14.38
CA THR A 155 7.45 3.57 -13.41
C THR A 155 6.17 4.40 -13.58
N ILE A 156 5.24 4.27 -12.63
CA ILE A 156 4.01 5.06 -12.56
C ILE A 156 3.88 5.76 -11.21
N SER A 157 3.21 6.91 -11.22
CA SER A 157 2.87 7.69 -10.03
C SER A 157 1.36 7.58 -9.79
N LEU A 158 0.96 7.27 -8.56
CA LEU A 158 -0.43 7.12 -8.13
C LEU A 158 -0.59 7.52 -6.65
N ALA A 159 -1.82 7.56 -6.18
CA ALA A 159 -2.12 7.76 -4.77
C ALA A 159 -3.08 6.69 -4.22
N ILE A 160 -2.83 6.22 -3.00
CA ILE A 160 -3.73 5.33 -2.27
C ILE A 160 -3.90 5.89 -0.87
N SER A 161 -5.13 6.06 -0.41
CA SER A 161 -5.35 6.59 0.93
C SER A 161 -6.57 6.04 1.65
N ARG A 162 -6.48 5.96 2.98
CA ARG A 162 -7.62 5.70 3.87
C ARG A 162 -8.32 4.37 3.57
N LEU A 163 -7.54 3.33 3.39
CA LEU A 163 -8.03 1.96 3.14
C LEU A 163 -7.63 1.02 4.28
N ASN A 164 -8.43 -0.01 4.47
CA ASN A 164 -8.12 -1.14 5.33
C ASN A 164 -8.03 -2.41 4.47
N ILE A 165 -6.88 -3.06 4.43
CA ILE A 165 -6.65 -4.25 3.60
C ILE A 165 -6.44 -5.45 4.51
N LEU A 166 -7.27 -6.48 4.38
CA LEU A 166 -7.10 -7.75 5.06
C LEU A 166 -6.53 -8.76 4.06
N VAL A 167 -5.31 -9.24 4.30
CA VAL A 167 -4.64 -10.24 3.47
C VAL A 167 -4.98 -11.63 4.01
N LEU A 168 -5.80 -12.37 3.26
CA LEU A 168 -6.40 -13.65 3.67
C LEU A 168 -5.77 -14.88 3.02
N THR A 169 -4.82 -14.69 2.10
CA THR A 169 -4.07 -15.77 1.43
C THR A 169 -2.62 -15.80 1.93
N GLU A 170 -2.09 -17.00 2.18
CA GLU A 170 -0.67 -17.21 2.52
C GLU A 170 0.24 -16.71 1.38
N GLU A 171 1.42 -16.17 1.71
CA GLU A 171 2.37 -15.60 0.75
C GLU A 171 1.84 -14.41 -0.09
N ALA A 172 0.64 -13.90 0.18
CA ALA A 172 0.08 -12.73 -0.51
C ALA A 172 0.48 -11.41 0.15
N TYR A 173 0.21 -10.30 -0.55
CA TYR A 173 0.59 -8.96 -0.12
C TYR A 173 -0.60 -8.01 -0.02
N GLY A 174 -0.49 -7.00 0.83
CA GLY A 174 -1.44 -5.88 0.83
C GLY A 174 -1.27 -5.02 -0.42
N VAL A 175 -0.09 -4.41 -0.54
CA VAL A 175 0.29 -3.57 -1.68
C VAL A 175 1.55 -4.10 -2.33
N ASP A 176 1.47 -4.40 -3.62
CA ASP A 176 2.64 -4.68 -4.46
C ASP A 176 3.13 -3.37 -5.08
N LEU A 177 4.27 -2.90 -4.59
CA LEU A 177 4.91 -1.65 -4.99
C LEU A 177 5.64 -1.77 -6.35
N SER A 178 5.69 -2.95 -6.96
CA SER A 178 6.31 -3.14 -8.27
C SER A 178 5.69 -2.19 -9.30
N GLY A 179 6.49 -1.32 -9.91
CA GLY A 179 6.07 -0.26 -10.84
C GLY A 179 5.71 1.07 -10.17
N MET A 180 5.60 1.16 -8.85
CA MET A 180 5.17 2.38 -8.16
C MET A 180 6.35 3.27 -7.76
N SER A 181 6.45 4.44 -8.38
CA SER A 181 7.46 5.45 -8.07
C SER A 181 6.84 6.84 -8.02
N TYR A 182 7.38 7.75 -7.22
CA TYR A 182 6.77 9.07 -6.99
C TYR A 182 5.30 8.99 -6.53
N SER A 183 4.92 7.88 -5.90
CA SER A 183 3.56 7.60 -5.44
C SER A 183 3.36 8.00 -3.99
N ARG A 184 2.10 8.16 -3.59
CA ARG A 184 1.69 8.56 -2.24
C ARG A 184 0.80 7.51 -1.60
N PHE A 185 1.12 7.16 -0.36
CA PHE A 185 0.37 6.18 0.43
C PHE A 185 0.04 6.84 1.78
N ASP A 186 -1.25 7.08 2.06
CA ASP A 186 -1.66 7.88 3.22
C ASP A 186 -2.74 7.18 4.05
N HIS A 187 -2.48 6.95 5.35
CA HIS A 187 -3.44 6.32 6.27
C HIS A 187 -3.99 4.98 5.77
N ILE A 188 -3.10 4.09 5.33
CA ILE A 188 -3.45 2.71 4.92
C ILE A 188 -3.19 1.78 6.09
N THR A 189 -4.15 0.92 6.42
CA THR A 189 -3.98 -0.17 7.39
C THR A 189 -3.96 -1.50 6.65
N VAL A 190 -2.96 -2.34 6.91
CA VAL A 190 -2.89 -3.70 6.36
C VAL A 190 -2.89 -4.72 7.50
N HIS A 191 -3.85 -5.63 7.50
CA HIS A 191 -3.92 -6.75 8.41
C HIS A 191 -3.50 -8.04 7.69
N LEU A 192 -2.37 -8.59 8.09
CA LEU A 192 -1.86 -9.85 7.61
C LEU A 192 -2.52 -10.98 8.41
N ARG A 193 -3.47 -11.69 7.80
CA ARG A 193 -4.23 -12.76 8.47
C ARG A 193 -3.68 -14.16 8.19
N GLN A 194 -2.62 -14.26 7.38
CA GLN A 194 -1.95 -15.50 7.04
C GLN A 194 -0.43 -15.38 7.21
N PRO A 195 0.29 -16.49 7.45
CA PRO A 195 1.74 -16.47 7.55
C PRO A 195 2.39 -16.12 6.20
N ASN A 196 3.68 -15.79 6.24
CA ASN A 196 4.50 -15.51 5.06
C ASN A 196 4.00 -14.35 4.18
N THR A 197 3.11 -13.50 4.70
CA THR A 197 2.51 -12.39 3.97
C THR A 197 3.29 -11.08 4.17
N SER A 198 3.08 -10.10 3.30
CA SER A 198 3.72 -8.78 3.42
C SER A 198 2.71 -7.65 3.36
N GLY A 199 2.91 -6.59 4.15
CA GLY A 199 2.08 -5.39 4.08
C GLY A 199 2.33 -4.64 2.78
N PHE A 200 3.53 -4.10 2.65
CA PHE A 200 4.04 -3.43 1.46
C PHE A 200 5.20 -4.24 0.88
N TYR A 201 4.98 -4.87 -0.26
CA TYR A 201 5.96 -5.70 -0.94
C TYR A 201 6.59 -4.93 -2.10
N GLY A 202 7.90 -4.72 -2.08
CA GLY A 202 8.59 -3.89 -3.06
C GLY A 202 9.92 -4.49 -3.53
N PRO A 203 9.90 -5.46 -4.47
CA PRO A 203 11.11 -5.84 -5.18
C PRO A 203 11.55 -4.68 -6.05
N GLY A 204 12.86 -4.47 -6.17
CA GLY A 204 13.38 -3.61 -7.23
C GLY A 204 13.04 -4.19 -8.61
N ASN A 205 13.15 -3.40 -9.67
CA ASN A 205 13.16 -3.92 -11.04
C ASN A 205 13.92 -3.01 -12.02
N THR A 206 14.91 -2.24 -11.53
CA THR A 206 15.61 -1.12 -12.21
C THR A 206 14.78 0.16 -12.41
N GLN A 207 13.47 0.13 -12.15
CA GLN A 207 12.55 1.24 -12.43
C GLN A 207 11.69 1.67 -11.23
N SER A 208 11.56 0.80 -10.23
CA SER A 208 10.68 0.95 -9.08
C SER A 208 11.06 -0.04 -7.97
N PRO A 209 10.56 0.12 -6.74
CA PRO A 209 9.79 1.26 -6.22
C PRO A 209 10.67 2.38 -5.66
N TYR A 210 10.60 3.57 -6.27
CA TYR A 210 11.50 4.69 -5.97
C TYR A 210 10.78 5.99 -5.63
N TYR A 211 11.33 6.77 -4.69
CA TYR A 211 10.87 8.13 -4.40
C TYR A 211 9.40 8.22 -3.93
N ASN A 212 8.87 7.16 -3.33
CA ASN A 212 7.53 7.16 -2.77
C ASN A 212 7.50 7.82 -1.40
N VAL A 213 6.32 8.30 -1.00
CA VAL A 213 6.09 8.80 0.35
C VAL A 213 4.92 8.07 1.00
N PHE A 214 5.16 7.57 2.20
CA PHE A 214 4.20 6.88 3.05
C PHE A 214 3.93 7.74 4.29
N THR A 215 2.68 7.94 4.64
CA THR A 215 2.25 8.72 5.82
C THR A 215 1.24 7.91 6.61
N ALA A 216 1.54 7.64 7.87
CA ALA A 216 0.67 6.87 8.78
C ALA A 216 0.19 5.53 8.17
N CYS A 217 1.10 4.77 7.56
CA CYS A 217 0.81 3.43 7.06
C CYS A 217 1.04 2.39 8.16
N HIS A 218 0.01 1.60 8.47
CA HIS A 218 0.00 0.63 9.56
C HIS A 218 0.01 -0.81 9.01
N VAL A 219 0.72 -1.71 9.69
CA VAL A 219 0.70 -3.16 9.36
C VAL A 219 0.59 -3.97 10.64
N ALA A 220 -0.34 -4.92 10.68
CA ALA A 220 -0.47 -5.86 11.79
C ALA A 220 -0.34 -7.31 11.28
N GLY A 221 0.65 -8.04 11.79
CA GLY A 221 0.88 -9.45 11.56
C GLY A 221 -0.05 -10.39 12.35
N THR A 222 0.25 -11.68 12.34
CA THR A 222 -0.46 -12.69 13.15
C THR A 222 0.19 -12.86 14.54
N ALA A 223 -0.53 -13.41 15.52
CA ALA A 223 -0.11 -13.42 16.92
C ALA A 223 1.27 -14.07 17.20
N ASP A 224 1.68 -15.08 16.43
CA ASP A 224 2.96 -15.77 16.62
C ASP A 224 4.10 -15.13 15.81
N TYR A 225 4.40 -13.88 16.17
CA TYR A 225 5.39 -13.06 15.46
C TYR A 225 6.81 -13.59 15.50
N THR A 226 7.11 -14.65 16.26
CA THR A 226 8.46 -15.26 16.25
C THR A 226 8.72 -16.13 15.02
N ARG A 227 7.65 -16.60 14.36
CA ARG A 227 7.75 -17.58 13.26
C ARG A 227 6.69 -17.45 12.18
N ASN A 228 5.87 -16.40 12.21
CA ASN A 228 4.78 -16.24 11.26
C ASN A 228 5.22 -15.81 9.85
N GLY A 229 6.48 -15.49 9.60
CA GLY A 229 6.98 -15.05 8.29
C GLY A 229 6.41 -13.71 7.81
N CYS A 230 5.60 -13.02 8.62
CA CYS A 230 4.95 -11.78 8.22
C CYS A 230 5.95 -10.63 8.19
N ILE A 231 5.90 -9.81 7.14
CA ILE A 231 6.77 -8.64 6.99
C ILE A 231 5.94 -7.37 6.80
N GLY A 232 6.20 -6.32 7.58
CA GLY A 232 5.49 -5.04 7.44
C GLY A 232 5.80 -4.34 6.11
N PHE A 233 7.01 -3.83 6.00
CA PHE A 233 7.60 -3.34 4.75
C PHE A 233 8.66 -4.32 4.27
N ASN A 234 8.44 -4.96 3.13
CA ASN A 234 9.33 -5.93 2.53
C ASN A 234 9.97 -5.33 1.27
N PHE A 235 10.98 -4.50 1.46
CA PHE A 235 11.80 -3.93 0.39
C PHE A 235 12.86 -4.96 -0.02
N THR A 236 12.39 -5.94 -0.79
CA THR A 236 13.17 -7.08 -1.29
C THR A 236 13.84 -6.75 -2.62
N PHE A 237 14.43 -7.74 -3.29
CA PHE A 237 15.20 -7.59 -4.52
C PHE A 237 14.44 -8.05 -5.76
N ASP A 238 14.86 -7.53 -6.92
CA ASP A 238 14.41 -8.00 -8.23
C ASP A 238 14.83 -9.45 -8.46
N GLN A 239 13.94 -10.34 -8.90
CA GLN A 239 14.31 -11.75 -9.13
C GLN A 239 15.27 -11.98 -10.31
N PRO A 240 15.17 -11.24 -11.44
CA PRO A 240 16.03 -11.49 -12.59
C PRO A 240 17.53 -11.24 -12.35
N GLU A 241 17.89 -10.08 -11.78
CA GLU A 241 19.28 -9.64 -11.59
C GLU A 241 19.71 -9.68 -10.12
N GLN A 242 18.77 -9.57 -9.18
CA GLN A 242 19.02 -9.53 -7.73
C GLN A 242 19.96 -8.40 -7.31
N MET A 243 19.84 -7.27 -8.00
CA MET A 243 20.73 -6.11 -7.94
C MET A 243 20.06 -4.87 -7.36
N GLN A 244 18.73 -4.77 -7.47
CA GLN A 244 17.95 -3.58 -7.15
C GLN A 244 16.88 -3.91 -6.11
N SER A 245 16.53 -2.91 -5.30
CA SER A 245 15.49 -2.96 -4.29
C SER A 245 14.86 -1.57 -4.16
N ALA A 246 13.83 -1.40 -3.32
CA ALA A 246 13.17 -0.12 -3.08
C ALA A 246 14.16 0.95 -2.60
N ASN A 247 14.22 2.11 -3.27
CA ASN A 247 15.22 3.13 -2.97
C ASN A 247 14.60 4.52 -2.80
N ALA A 248 15.24 5.35 -1.96
CA ALA A 248 14.88 6.75 -1.77
C ALA A 248 13.41 7.00 -1.37
N ASN A 249 12.77 6.03 -0.70
CA ASN A 249 11.42 6.20 -0.19
C ASN A 249 11.44 6.88 1.19
N GLN A 250 10.40 7.65 1.50
CA GLN A 250 10.24 8.32 2.77
C GLN A 250 9.00 7.79 3.49
N ILE A 251 9.19 7.28 4.71
CA ILE A 251 8.12 6.69 5.52
C ILE A 251 7.96 7.55 6.77
N TYR A 252 6.78 8.13 6.97
CA TYR A 252 6.45 9.01 8.09
C TYR A 252 5.38 8.40 8.98
N GLY A 253 5.78 8.03 10.19
CA GLY A 253 4.94 7.39 11.18
C GLY A 253 4.48 6.00 10.74
N GLY A 254 3.34 5.59 11.27
CA GLY A 254 2.80 4.25 11.09
C GLY A 254 3.14 3.33 12.26
N HIS A 255 2.26 2.37 12.49
CA HIS A 255 2.38 1.35 13.53
C HIS A 255 2.53 0.00 12.88
N ILE A 256 3.61 -0.71 13.20
CA ILE A 256 3.84 -2.07 12.73
C ILE A 256 3.84 -2.98 13.94
N SER A 257 2.92 -3.93 13.97
CA SER A 257 2.82 -4.88 15.07
C SER A 257 2.74 -6.32 14.59
N THR A 258 3.12 -7.25 15.46
CA THR A 258 2.93 -8.70 15.28
C THR A 258 3.52 -9.27 13.98
N CYS A 259 4.39 -8.55 13.29
CA CYS A 259 5.18 -9.04 12.17
C CYS A 259 6.44 -9.74 12.70
N GLN A 260 6.90 -10.78 12.00
CA GLN A 260 8.23 -11.34 12.29
C GLN A 260 9.32 -10.32 12.00
N VAL A 261 9.23 -9.62 10.87
CA VAL A 261 10.11 -8.49 10.56
C VAL A 261 9.26 -7.26 10.28
N ALA A 262 9.41 -6.19 11.06
CA ALA A 262 8.63 -4.99 10.81
C ALA A 262 9.05 -4.32 9.49
N VAL A 263 10.36 -4.14 9.28
CA VAL A 263 10.93 -3.59 8.05
C VAL A 263 12.11 -4.45 7.60
N HIS A 264 11.98 -5.07 6.44
CA HIS A 264 13.07 -5.74 5.74
C HIS A 264 13.51 -4.86 4.57
N CYS A 265 14.77 -4.44 4.54
CA CYS A 265 15.25 -3.49 3.54
C CYS A 265 16.61 -3.86 2.95
N LEU A 266 16.59 -4.20 1.65
CA LEU A 266 17.79 -4.43 0.84
C LEU A 266 18.17 -3.22 -0.01
N GLY A 267 17.30 -2.22 -0.04
CA GLY A 267 17.50 -0.99 -0.79
C GLY A 267 18.36 0.05 -0.08
N VAL A 268 18.44 1.22 -0.69
CA VAL A 268 19.34 2.31 -0.29
C VAL A 268 18.63 3.66 -0.30
N GLY A 269 19.02 4.51 0.64
CA GLY A 269 18.54 5.89 0.75
C GLY A 269 17.11 6.01 1.26
N ASN A 270 16.52 4.94 1.79
CA ASN A 270 15.21 5.02 2.40
C ASN A 270 15.33 5.66 3.78
N VAL A 271 14.31 6.43 4.15
CA VAL A 271 14.24 7.13 5.43
C VAL A 271 12.95 6.76 6.15
N PHE A 272 13.09 6.29 7.38
CA PHE A 272 12.00 5.85 8.25
C PHE A 272 11.90 6.80 9.44
N HIS A 273 10.83 7.58 9.52
CA HIS A 273 10.61 8.58 10.55
C HIS A 273 9.49 8.15 11.50
N GLY A 274 9.73 8.16 12.81
CA GLY A 274 8.69 8.10 13.83
C GLY A 274 7.84 6.82 13.82
N GLN A 275 8.34 5.72 13.24
CA GLN A 275 7.58 4.46 13.24
C GLN A 275 7.49 3.89 14.66
N VAL A 276 6.32 3.36 14.98
CA VAL A 276 6.06 2.61 16.21
C VAL A 276 6.06 1.13 15.86
N ILE A 277 6.91 0.35 16.52
CA ILE A 277 7.02 -1.10 16.28
C ILE A 277 6.76 -1.86 17.58
N GLU A 278 5.79 -2.77 17.56
CA GLU A 278 5.35 -3.49 18.77
C GLU A 278 5.23 -4.99 18.54
N SER A 279 5.73 -5.80 19.47
CA SER A 279 5.58 -7.26 19.43
C SER A 279 6.06 -7.86 18.10
N SER A 280 7.32 -7.64 17.77
CA SER A 280 7.98 -8.18 16.57
C SER A 280 9.26 -8.90 16.92
N ASP A 281 9.67 -9.88 16.11
CA ASP A 281 10.97 -10.52 16.31
C ASP A 281 12.11 -9.55 15.96
N ILE A 282 12.00 -8.92 14.79
CA ILE A 282 12.97 -7.94 14.29
C ILE A 282 12.23 -6.65 13.93
N GLY A 283 12.77 -5.51 14.38
CA GLY A 283 12.30 -4.18 13.97
C GLY A 283 12.76 -3.88 12.54
N TYR A 284 14.00 -3.41 12.40
CA TYR A 284 14.64 -3.15 11.11
C TYR A 284 15.67 -4.21 10.78
N GLN A 285 15.53 -4.88 9.65
CA GLN A 285 16.52 -5.80 9.09
C GLN A 285 17.11 -5.21 7.81
N PHE A 286 18.38 -4.85 7.86
CA PHE A 286 19.12 -4.30 6.72
C PHE A 286 20.08 -5.35 6.14
N ASP A 287 20.01 -5.56 4.83
CA ASP A 287 20.93 -6.41 4.07
C ASP A 287 21.26 -5.74 2.72
N LEU A 288 22.05 -6.43 1.91
CA LEU A 288 22.28 -6.11 0.50
C LEU A 288 21.55 -7.09 -0.40
N CYS A 289 21.11 -6.61 -1.58
CA CYS A 289 20.68 -7.50 -2.64
C CYS A 289 21.75 -8.57 -2.94
N PRO A 290 21.37 -9.84 -3.21
CA PRO A 290 22.31 -10.94 -3.37
C PRO A 290 23.44 -10.68 -4.38
N ALA A 291 23.12 -10.14 -5.57
CA ALA A 291 24.13 -9.87 -6.59
C ALA A 291 25.03 -8.67 -6.22
N ARG A 292 24.50 -7.67 -5.48
CA ARG A 292 25.29 -6.55 -4.97
C ARG A 292 26.41 -6.98 -4.02
N LYS A 293 26.28 -8.10 -3.31
CA LYS A 293 27.34 -8.60 -2.41
C LYS A 293 28.68 -8.84 -3.14
N LYS A 294 28.63 -9.06 -4.46
CA LYS A 294 29.81 -9.32 -5.31
C LYS A 294 30.36 -8.07 -6.01
N THR A 295 29.70 -6.91 -5.89
CA THR A 295 30.15 -5.68 -6.57
C THR A 295 31.16 -4.91 -5.73
N VAL A 296 31.96 -4.06 -6.39
CA VAL A 296 32.94 -3.20 -5.73
C VAL A 296 32.25 -2.09 -4.93
N GLN A 297 31.22 -1.47 -5.51
CA GLN A 297 30.41 -0.43 -4.86
C GLN A 297 29.11 -1.03 -4.32
N ARG A 298 29.20 -1.64 -3.15
CA ARG A 298 28.08 -2.40 -2.56
C ARG A 298 27.47 -1.80 -1.29
N GLY A 299 28.05 -0.72 -0.76
CA GLY A 299 27.52 -0.04 0.42
C GLY A 299 26.06 0.36 0.22
N SER A 300 25.20 0.06 1.20
CA SER A 300 23.86 0.64 1.34
C SER A 300 23.79 1.41 2.65
N VAL A 301 22.98 2.46 2.68
CA VAL A 301 22.69 3.24 3.88
C VAL A 301 21.22 3.59 3.88
N ASN A 302 20.58 3.45 5.03
CA ASN A 302 19.21 3.87 5.28
C ASN A 302 19.16 4.54 6.65
N ASP A 303 18.22 5.47 6.81
CA ASP A 303 18.08 6.29 8.01
C ASP A 303 16.82 5.88 8.80
N VAL A 304 16.96 5.68 10.10
CA VAL A 304 15.85 5.48 11.05
C VAL A 304 15.86 6.64 12.03
N VAL A 305 14.77 7.38 12.16
CA VAL A 305 14.73 8.62 12.95
C VAL A 305 13.52 8.63 13.86
N GLY A 306 13.73 8.64 15.17
CA GLY A 306 12.68 8.73 16.19
C GLY A 306 11.82 7.47 16.34
N CYS A 307 12.37 6.28 16.05
CA CYS A 307 11.59 5.05 16.15
C CYS A 307 11.31 4.65 17.62
N TYR A 308 10.05 4.34 17.91
CA TYR A 308 9.61 3.70 19.15
C TYR A 308 9.56 2.19 18.94
N THR A 309 10.16 1.41 19.84
CA THR A 309 10.02 -0.05 19.84
C THR A 309 9.63 -0.59 21.22
N GLU A 310 8.67 -1.50 21.24
CA GLU A 310 8.22 -2.18 22.46
C GLU A 310 8.02 -3.68 22.21
N HIS A 311 8.59 -4.51 23.09
CA HIS A 311 8.59 -5.97 22.93
C HIS A 311 9.17 -6.43 21.57
N VAL A 312 10.23 -5.76 21.11
CA VAL A 312 10.96 -6.11 19.89
C VAL A 312 12.30 -6.73 20.25
N ARG A 313 12.51 -8.02 19.93
CA ARG A 313 13.71 -8.77 20.35
C ARG A 313 14.99 -8.15 19.79
N LEU A 314 15.00 -7.84 18.49
CA LEU A 314 16.09 -7.15 17.80
C LEU A 314 15.55 -5.88 17.10
N PRO A 315 15.61 -4.70 17.74
CA PRO A 315 15.19 -3.45 17.13
C PRO A 315 15.90 -3.15 15.81
N ILE A 316 17.20 -3.41 15.72
CA ILE A 316 18.00 -3.24 14.50
C ILE A 316 18.90 -4.46 14.29
N GLN A 317 18.83 -5.04 13.10
CA GLN A 317 19.70 -6.12 12.66
C GLN A 317 20.37 -5.75 11.33
N GLN A 318 21.69 -5.79 11.31
CA GLN A 318 22.49 -5.71 10.10
C GLN A 318 22.93 -7.12 9.68
N LYS A 319 22.47 -7.57 8.51
CA LYS A 319 22.79 -8.90 7.97
C LYS A 319 24.12 -8.94 7.22
N HIS A 320 24.58 -7.80 6.70
CA HIS A 320 25.84 -7.68 5.97
C HIS A 320 26.64 -6.45 6.42
N ALA A 321 27.97 -6.57 6.51
CA ALA A 321 28.84 -5.52 7.07
C ALA A 321 28.82 -4.18 6.30
N ASP A 322 28.44 -4.21 5.02
CA ASP A 322 28.32 -3.03 4.15
C ASP A 322 26.87 -2.49 4.04
N ALA A 323 25.92 -3.05 4.82
CA ALA A 323 24.60 -2.46 5.00
C ALA A 323 24.64 -1.50 6.19
N PHE A 324 25.03 -0.25 5.94
CA PHE A 324 25.24 0.77 6.96
C PHE A 324 23.91 1.26 7.53
N VAL A 325 23.91 1.59 8.82
CA VAL A 325 22.72 2.03 9.55
C VAL A 325 22.99 3.35 10.25
N THR A 326 22.15 4.35 9.99
CA THR A 326 22.04 5.54 10.84
C THR A 326 20.70 5.48 11.54
N ALA A 327 20.69 5.42 12.87
CA ALA A 327 19.46 5.28 13.64
C ALA A 327 19.43 6.20 14.85
N GLN A 328 18.28 6.82 15.07
CA GLN A 328 17.87 7.44 16.31
C GLN A 328 16.58 6.76 16.78
N LEU A 329 16.61 6.16 17.96
CA LEU A 329 15.45 5.57 18.62
C LEU A 329 14.91 6.55 19.68
N ALA A 330 13.63 6.46 19.99
CA ALA A 330 12.92 7.30 20.96
C ALA A 330 12.61 6.56 22.27
N TYR A 331 12.28 5.28 22.18
CA TYR A 331 12.01 4.39 23.31
C TYR A 331 12.20 2.95 22.85
N VAL A 332 12.76 2.08 23.70
CA VAL A 332 13.09 0.70 23.35
C VAL A 332 12.87 -0.21 24.56
N THR A 333 12.03 -1.24 24.44
CA THR A 333 11.82 -2.26 25.50
C THR A 333 11.72 -3.69 24.95
N GLY A 334 11.88 -4.68 25.84
CA GLY A 334 11.70 -6.10 25.51
C GLY A 334 12.70 -6.66 24.51
N TYR A 335 13.88 -6.04 24.40
CA TYR A 335 14.94 -6.42 23.47
C TYR A 335 16.02 -7.29 24.13
N GLU A 336 16.66 -8.16 23.35
CA GLU A 336 17.89 -8.84 23.72
C GLU A 336 19.11 -7.96 23.43
N ARG A 337 19.08 -7.30 22.26
CA ARG A 337 20.13 -6.39 21.78
C ARG A 337 19.52 -5.37 20.85
N VAL A 338 19.86 -4.11 21.07
CA VAL A 338 19.35 -2.97 20.29
C VAL A 338 19.84 -3.02 18.85
N PHE A 339 21.14 -3.24 18.67
CA PHE A 339 21.78 -3.34 17.37
C PHE A 339 22.62 -4.62 17.26
N GLU A 340 22.16 -5.58 16.47
CA GLU A 340 22.95 -6.73 16.06
C GLU A 340 23.72 -6.40 14.78
N ALA A 341 25.02 -6.11 14.92
CA ALA A 341 25.89 -5.70 13.82
C ALA A 341 26.82 -6.84 13.36
N LYS A 342 27.06 -6.92 12.05
CA LYS A 342 28.24 -7.62 11.49
C LYS A 342 29.48 -6.72 11.49
N SER A 343 29.27 -5.41 11.41
CA SER A 343 30.30 -4.37 11.48
C SER A 343 29.68 -3.06 11.96
N THR A 344 30.35 -2.39 12.89
CA THR A 344 29.96 -1.05 13.36
C THR A 344 30.49 0.06 12.44
N ARG A 345 31.35 -0.27 11.48
CA ARG A 345 31.93 0.69 10.54
C ARG A 345 30.83 1.45 9.79
N ASN A 346 30.95 2.77 9.76
CA ASN A 346 30.02 3.69 9.11
C ASN A 346 28.58 3.64 9.65
N CYS A 347 28.33 3.00 10.79
CA CYS A 347 27.02 2.96 11.43
C CYS A 347 26.96 3.93 12.62
N ILE A 348 25.79 4.49 12.89
CA ILE A 348 25.50 5.34 14.05
C ILE A 348 24.17 4.88 14.64
N VAL A 349 24.12 4.52 15.91
CA VAL A 349 22.87 4.14 16.59
C VAL A 349 22.76 4.91 17.92
N LEU A 350 21.87 5.88 17.93
CA LEU A 350 21.50 6.66 19.11
C LEU A 350 20.24 6.06 19.71
N SER A 351 20.28 5.71 20.99
CA SER A 351 19.11 5.16 21.66
C SER A 351 19.06 5.56 23.13
N PRO A 352 17.97 6.20 23.59
CA PRO A 352 17.68 6.41 25.00
C PRO A 352 17.10 5.12 25.58
N HIS A 353 17.71 4.60 26.63
CA HIS A 353 17.28 3.36 27.28
C HIS A 353 16.84 3.61 28.72
N PHE A 354 15.80 2.90 29.15
CA PHE A 354 15.38 2.83 30.56
C PHE A 354 16.11 1.69 31.34
N GLY A 355 17.05 0.97 30.70
CA GLY A 355 17.65 -0.26 31.22
C GLY A 355 19.01 -0.11 31.91
N ARG A 356 19.16 -0.75 33.09
CA ARG A 356 20.36 -0.75 33.97
C ARG A 356 21.55 -1.61 33.48
N LEU A 357 21.51 -2.19 32.27
CA LEU A 357 22.49 -3.20 31.81
C LEU A 357 23.61 -2.59 30.94
N PRO A 358 24.89 -3.00 31.10
CA PRO A 358 26.02 -2.47 30.31
C PRO A 358 25.87 -2.56 28.79
N GLN A 359 25.20 -3.60 28.27
CA GLN A 359 24.85 -3.75 26.85
C GLN A 359 23.80 -2.74 26.33
N SER A 360 23.27 -1.90 27.22
CA SER A 360 22.30 -0.83 26.92
C SER A 360 22.96 0.55 26.81
N ARG A 361 24.29 0.64 26.70
CA ARG A 361 24.99 1.90 26.45
C ARG A 361 24.89 2.26 24.98
N SER A 362 24.52 3.50 24.67
CA SER A 362 24.54 4.01 23.29
C SER A 362 25.93 3.80 22.69
N LEU A 363 26.02 3.20 21.51
CA LEU A 363 27.28 3.02 20.80
C LEU A 363 27.64 4.33 20.10
N PHE A 364 28.35 5.21 20.79
CA PHE A 364 29.06 6.32 20.17
C PHE A 364 30.46 5.86 19.77
N GLU A 365 30.60 5.22 18.60
CA GLU A 365 31.92 5.05 17.99
C GLU A 365 32.16 6.16 16.97
N ARG A 366 32.40 7.37 17.47
CA ARG A 366 33.11 8.43 16.75
C ARG A 366 33.93 9.22 17.76
N ARG A 367 35.19 9.47 17.38
CA ARG A 367 36.19 10.30 18.06
C ARG A 367 35.56 11.64 18.46
N ILE A 368 34.98 11.72 19.65
CA ILE A 368 34.65 12.98 20.29
C ILE A 368 35.79 13.21 21.25
N ASP A 369 36.74 14.06 20.87
CA ASP A 369 37.77 14.53 21.78
C ASP A 369 37.07 15.40 22.83
N VAL A 370 36.73 14.79 23.97
CA VAL A 370 36.32 15.54 25.15
C VAL A 370 37.59 16.21 25.66
N LEU A 371 37.76 17.49 25.36
CA LEU A 371 38.79 18.30 26.00
C LEU A 371 38.46 18.34 27.49
N GLU A 372 39.26 17.69 28.33
CA GLU A 372 39.20 17.94 29.77
C GLU A 372 39.42 19.44 29.98
N PRO A 373 38.60 20.12 30.82
CA PRO A 373 38.89 21.49 31.19
C PRO A 373 40.30 21.53 31.80
N ALA A 374 41.13 22.46 31.31
CA ALA A 374 42.49 22.62 31.78
C ALA A 374 42.49 22.62 33.31
N LYS A 375 43.26 21.71 33.91
CA LYS A 375 43.54 21.78 35.35
C LYS A 375 44.21 23.13 35.59
N THR A 376 43.48 24.06 36.18
CA THR A 376 44.03 25.32 36.67
C THR A 376 45.14 24.98 37.67
N PRO A 377 46.33 25.61 37.53
CA PRO A 377 47.53 25.26 38.31
C PRO A 377 47.39 25.44 39.82
#